data_AF-A0A0F9TWM1-F1
#
_entry.id   AF-A0A0F9TWM1-F1
#
_cell.length_a   1.000
_cell.length_b   1.000
_cell.length_c   1.000
_cell.angle_alpha   90.00
_cell.angle_beta   90.00
_cell.angle_gamma   90.00
#
_symmetry.space_group_name_H-M   'P 1'
#
loop_
_entity.id
_entity.type
_entity.pdbx_description
1 polymer ?
#
loop_
_entity_poly.entity_id
_entity_poly.type
_entity_poly.pdbx_seq_one_letter_code
_entity_poly.pdbx_strand_id
1 'polypeptide(L)'
;MSISEGAQHYVLMLIPSLLQDIEKLGLRRIIRTSDFSEQEVTTLYFEFVSANRVLPDNPRSIDEVRWQHLLHCVRVMSSLVALATFEDLERFRETAIRRYLPHAKASLKHDYDKIRSEGKVDFRLAGILRGSDTPENSGQVCMEAIRREREQRVESIKCLGLEHLTGHETCVVEAAKTYVISRVDDAPKDFGTLDLVIRLLDLLRLVLVLESRSSGGASAVSSNFTVENIVLGIGNAMYRSELGLHMSSLRLARVNK
;
A
#
# COMPACT_ATOMS: atom_id res chain seq x y z
N MET A 1 11.58 -12.14 18.68
CA MET A 1 11.20 -10.75 18.27
C MET A 1 9.68 -10.77 18.11
N SER A 2 8.90 -10.04 18.91
CA SER A 2 7.44 -10.13 18.83
C SER A 2 6.90 -9.28 17.67
N ILE A 3 6.48 -9.96 16.60
CA ILE A 3 5.81 -9.36 15.44
C ILE A 3 4.37 -9.05 15.85
N SER A 4 3.84 -7.88 15.46
CA SER A 4 2.46 -7.49 15.71
C SER A 4 1.48 -8.45 15.03
N GLU A 5 0.30 -8.65 15.61
CA GLU A 5 -0.70 -9.57 15.07
C GLU A 5 -1.09 -9.21 13.63
N GLY A 6 -1.31 -7.92 13.34
CA GLY A 6 -1.60 -7.45 11.99
C GLY A 6 -0.47 -7.73 10.99
N ALA A 7 0.80 -7.60 11.40
CA ALA A 7 1.94 -7.94 10.56
C ALA A 7 2.03 -9.45 10.28
N GLN A 8 1.66 -10.31 11.25
CA GLN A 8 1.62 -11.76 11.03
C GLN A 8 0.54 -12.14 10.01
N HIS A 9 -0.67 -11.59 10.12
CA HIS A 9 -1.74 -11.81 9.12
C HIS A 9 -1.35 -11.28 7.75
N TYR A 10 -0.70 -10.11 7.68
CA TYR A 10 -0.18 -9.56 6.42
C TYR A 10 0.87 -10.47 5.77
N VAL A 11 1.79 -11.05 6.54
CA VAL A 11 2.80 -11.99 5.99
C VAL A 11 2.14 -13.20 5.34
N LEU A 12 1.11 -13.77 5.97
CA LEU A 12 0.39 -14.92 5.41
C LEU A 12 -0.33 -14.59 4.10
N MET A 13 -0.82 -13.35 3.93
CA MET A 13 -1.35 -12.87 2.65
C MET A 13 -0.25 -12.59 1.61
N LEU A 14 0.89 -12.06 2.07
CA LEU A 14 1.98 -11.64 1.19
C LEU A 14 2.64 -12.82 0.48
N ILE A 15 2.76 -13.97 1.13
CA ILE A 15 3.41 -15.17 0.59
C ILE A 15 2.78 -15.66 -0.73
N PRO A 16 1.48 -15.97 -0.80
CA PRO A 16 0.86 -16.40 -2.05
C PRO A 16 0.91 -15.31 -3.12
N SER A 17 0.79 -14.03 -2.74
CA SER A 17 0.91 -12.90 -3.67
C SER A 17 2.31 -12.81 -4.30
N LEU A 18 3.37 -12.93 -3.49
CA LEU A 18 4.75 -12.94 -3.99
C LEU A 18 5.03 -14.11 -4.95
N LEU A 19 4.46 -15.29 -4.68
CA LEU A 19 4.57 -16.42 -5.59
C LEU A 19 3.94 -16.13 -6.95
N GLN A 20 2.72 -15.56 -6.95
CA GLN A 20 2.05 -15.16 -8.19
C GLN A 20 2.84 -14.07 -8.95
N ASP A 21 3.44 -13.12 -8.25
CA ASP A 21 4.25 -12.07 -8.86
C ASP A 21 5.50 -12.65 -9.52
N ILE A 22 6.14 -13.62 -8.87
CA ILE A 22 7.30 -14.32 -9.43
C ILE A 22 6.92 -15.12 -10.67
N GLU A 23 5.79 -15.81 -10.65
CA GLU A 23 5.27 -16.55 -11.80
C GLU A 23 4.97 -15.60 -12.98
N LYS A 24 4.35 -14.44 -12.72
CA LYS A 24 4.04 -13.42 -13.73
C LYS A 24 5.30 -12.77 -14.32
N LEU A 25 6.28 -12.45 -13.48
CA LEU A 25 7.55 -11.84 -13.91
C LEU A 25 8.45 -12.84 -14.64
N GLY A 26 8.35 -14.11 -14.25
CA GLY A 26 9.19 -15.20 -14.70
C GLY A 26 10.54 -15.23 -13.98
N LEU A 27 10.94 -16.41 -13.52
CA LEU A 27 12.23 -16.64 -12.82
C LEU A 27 13.43 -16.11 -13.60
N ARG A 28 13.42 -16.23 -14.94
CA ARG A 28 14.50 -15.73 -15.80
C ARG A 28 14.72 -14.22 -15.66
N ARG A 29 13.64 -13.43 -15.59
CA ARG A 29 13.74 -11.97 -15.42
C ARG A 29 14.34 -11.64 -14.07
N ILE A 30 13.87 -12.33 -13.02
CA ILE A 30 14.35 -12.15 -11.65
C ILE A 30 15.84 -12.46 -11.55
N ILE A 31 16.28 -13.62 -12.05
CA ILE A 31 17.69 -14.03 -12.05
C ILE A 31 18.55 -12.96 -12.73
N ARG A 32 18.13 -12.47 -13.91
CA ARG A 32 18.89 -11.46 -14.67
C ARG A 32 19.03 -10.13 -13.93
N THR A 33 18.02 -9.72 -13.18
CA THR A 33 18.01 -8.45 -12.43
C THR A 33 18.58 -8.57 -11.02
N SER A 34 18.80 -9.80 -10.55
CA SER A 34 19.28 -10.09 -9.21
C SER A 34 20.76 -10.42 -9.21
N ASP A 35 21.43 -10.21 -8.08
CA ASP A 35 22.82 -10.62 -7.86
C ASP A 35 22.97 -12.10 -7.47
N PHE A 36 21.88 -12.89 -7.54
CA PHE A 36 21.84 -14.30 -7.14
C PHE A 36 22.08 -15.23 -8.34
N SER A 37 22.67 -16.39 -8.06
CA SER A 37 22.78 -17.45 -9.05
C SER A 37 21.42 -18.10 -9.33
N GLU A 38 21.27 -18.70 -10.52
CA GLU A 38 20.06 -19.44 -10.91
C GLU A 38 19.71 -20.55 -9.90
N GLN A 39 20.71 -21.26 -9.39
CA GLN A 39 20.52 -22.31 -8.40
C GLN A 39 19.98 -21.74 -7.07
N GLU A 40 20.54 -20.63 -6.58
CA GLU A 40 20.07 -19.99 -5.34
C GLU A 40 18.63 -19.49 -5.46
N VAL A 41 18.28 -18.81 -6.57
CA VAL A 41 16.91 -18.31 -6.80
C VAL A 41 15.92 -19.48 -6.91
N THR A 42 16.31 -20.56 -7.58
CA THR A 42 15.46 -21.74 -7.78
C THR A 42 15.23 -22.48 -6.47
N THR A 43 16.29 -22.70 -5.67
CA THR A 43 16.18 -23.32 -4.34
C THR A 43 15.28 -22.49 -3.43
N LEU A 44 15.51 -21.18 -3.35
CA LEU A 44 14.70 -20.26 -2.55
C LEU A 44 13.22 -20.29 -2.97
N TYR A 45 12.95 -20.29 -4.29
CA TYR A 45 11.59 -20.39 -4.82
C TYR A 45 10.90 -21.68 -4.36
N PHE A 46 11.55 -22.83 -4.50
CA PHE A 46 10.96 -24.12 -4.08
C PHE A 46 10.82 -24.25 -2.57
N GLU A 47 11.74 -23.70 -1.78
CA GLU A 47 11.60 -23.60 -0.32
C GLU A 47 10.38 -22.76 0.05
N PHE A 48 10.18 -21.63 -0.62
CA PHE A 48 9.04 -20.75 -0.37
C PHE A 48 7.70 -21.36 -0.79
N VAL A 49 7.65 -22.05 -1.94
CA VAL A 49 6.48 -22.83 -2.37
C VAL A 49 6.16 -23.95 -1.38
N SER A 50 7.19 -24.67 -0.92
CA SER A 50 7.05 -25.74 0.07
C SER A 50 6.51 -25.21 1.39
N ALA A 51 7.05 -24.08 1.86
CA ALA A 51 6.56 -23.41 3.06
C ALA A 51 5.09 -23.02 2.91
N ASN A 52 4.71 -22.34 1.82
CA ASN A 52 3.34 -21.89 1.58
C ASN A 52 2.30 -23.01 1.65
N ARG A 53 2.63 -24.22 1.23
CA ARG A 53 1.71 -25.38 1.25
C ARG A 53 1.43 -25.94 2.64
N VAL A 54 2.31 -25.68 3.61
CA VAL A 54 2.26 -26.27 4.95
C VAL A 54 1.94 -25.22 6.02
N LEU A 55 1.80 -23.95 5.61
CA LEU A 55 1.46 -22.88 6.54
C LEU A 55 0.03 -23.04 7.05
N PRO A 56 -0.18 -22.95 8.36
CA PRO A 56 -1.52 -22.91 8.93
C PRO A 56 -2.15 -21.52 8.75
N ASP A 57 -3.47 -21.49 8.61
CA ASP A 57 -4.23 -20.23 8.47
C ASP A 57 -4.18 -19.37 9.74
N ASN A 58 -3.96 -19.96 10.92
CA ASN A 58 -3.87 -19.20 12.17
C ASN A 58 -2.41 -18.86 12.51
N PRO A 59 -2.01 -17.57 12.52
CA PRO A 59 -0.65 -17.14 12.88
C PRO A 59 -0.12 -17.70 14.20
N ARG A 60 -1.01 -17.86 15.20
CA ARG A 60 -0.65 -18.30 16.56
C ARG A 60 -0.23 -19.75 16.64
N SER A 61 -0.48 -20.52 15.58
CA SER A 61 -0.10 -21.94 15.50
C SER A 61 1.30 -22.18 14.91
N ILE A 62 1.97 -21.12 14.46
CA ILE A 62 3.34 -21.18 13.93
C ILE A 62 4.31 -20.92 15.09
N ASP A 63 5.29 -21.81 15.25
CA ASP A 63 6.36 -21.67 16.23
C ASP A 63 7.36 -20.56 15.88
N GLU A 64 8.04 -20.02 16.88
CA GLU A 64 8.93 -18.87 16.70
C GLU A 64 10.08 -19.13 15.70
N VAL A 65 10.62 -20.35 15.66
CA VAL A 65 11.71 -20.71 14.74
C VAL A 65 11.22 -20.71 13.29
N ARG A 66 10.06 -21.31 13.02
CA ARG A 66 9.44 -21.24 11.69
C ARG A 66 9.09 -19.81 11.29
N TRP A 67 8.63 -18.98 12.23
CA TRP A 67 8.39 -17.56 11.97
C TRP A 67 9.64 -16.81 11.50
N GLN A 68 10.78 -17.02 12.17
CA GLN A 68 12.04 -16.38 11.80
C GLN A 68 12.50 -16.78 10.40
N HIS A 69 12.40 -18.08 10.08
CA HIS A 69 12.72 -18.58 8.75
C HIS A 69 11.76 -18.02 7.69
N LEU A 70 10.45 -18.01 7.97
CA LEU A 70 9.44 -17.49 7.07
C LEU A 70 9.67 -16.01 6.74
N LEU A 71 9.93 -15.19 7.76
CA LEU A 71 10.27 -13.79 7.59
C LEU A 71 11.52 -13.59 6.74
N HIS A 72 12.54 -14.43 6.93
CA HIS A 72 13.74 -14.38 6.11
C HIS A 72 13.38 -14.63 4.63
N CYS A 73 12.64 -15.70 4.34
CA CYS A 73 12.24 -16.01 2.97
C CYS A 73 11.38 -14.90 2.35
N VAL A 74 10.40 -14.35 3.10
CA VAL A 74 9.56 -13.23 2.65
C VAL A 74 10.41 -12.00 2.33
N ARG A 75 11.40 -11.67 3.16
CA ARG A 75 12.31 -10.53 2.91
C ARG A 75 13.11 -10.71 1.63
N VAL A 76 13.69 -11.90 1.43
CA VAL A 76 14.48 -12.20 0.23
C VAL A 76 13.59 -12.15 -1.01
N MET A 77 12.44 -12.84 -0.98
CA MET A 77 11.49 -12.90 -2.09
C MET A 77 10.92 -11.52 -2.46
N SER A 78 10.51 -10.73 -1.47
CA SER A 78 10.04 -9.36 -1.70
C SER A 78 11.11 -8.49 -2.35
N SER A 79 12.37 -8.69 -1.96
CA SER A 79 13.49 -7.94 -2.51
C SER A 79 13.79 -8.34 -3.96
N LEU A 80 13.72 -9.63 -4.28
CA LEU A 80 13.86 -10.13 -5.66
C LEU A 80 12.77 -9.56 -6.59
N VAL A 81 11.51 -9.63 -6.17
CA VAL A 81 10.36 -9.10 -6.94
C VAL A 81 10.52 -7.60 -7.18
N ALA A 82 10.90 -6.86 -6.15
CA ALA A 82 11.02 -5.42 -6.25
C ALA A 82 12.23 -4.96 -7.09
N LEU A 83 13.35 -5.70 -7.08
CA LEU A 83 14.46 -5.47 -8.02
C LEU A 83 14.00 -5.68 -9.48
N ALA A 84 13.22 -6.73 -9.73
CA ALA A 84 12.71 -7.04 -11.06
C ALA A 84 11.68 -6.01 -11.59
N THR A 85 11.02 -5.27 -10.70
CA THR A 85 9.93 -4.33 -11.00
C THR A 85 10.30 -2.86 -10.80
N PHE A 86 11.54 -2.56 -10.39
CA PHE A 86 11.96 -1.21 -10.02
C PHE A 86 11.72 -0.16 -11.13
N GLU A 87 12.12 -0.47 -12.37
CA GLU A 87 11.95 0.46 -13.49
C GLU A 87 10.46 0.73 -13.81
N ASP A 88 9.62 -0.29 -13.67
CA ASP A 88 8.18 -0.15 -13.91
C ASP A 88 7.55 0.75 -12.84
N LEU A 89 7.94 0.57 -11.57
CA LEU A 89 7.52 1.43 -10.45
C LEU A 89 7.90 2.90 -10.66
N GLU A 90 9.11 3.17 -11.11
CA GLU A 90 9.57 4.53 -11.40
C GLU A 90 8.74 5.21 -12.50
N ARG A 91 8.43 4.48 -13.57
CA ARG A 91 7.56 4.98 -14.65
C ARG A 91 6.13 5.24 -14.18
N PHE A 92 5.58 4.35 -13.35
CA PHE A 92 4.23 4.53 -12.78
C PHE A 92 4.19 5.74 -11.86
N ARG A 93 5.22 5.95 -11.04
CA ARG A 93 5.35 7.12 -10.17
C ARG A 93 5.33 8.42 -10.96
N GLU A 94 6.16 8.53 -12.01
CA GLU A 94 6.17 9.73 -12.86
C GLU A 94 4.81 9.99 -13.50
N THR A 95 4.16 8.94 -14.00
CA THR A 95 2.84 9.05 -14.63
C THR A 95 1.78 9.51 -13.62
N ALA A 96 1.81 8.97 -12.40
CA ALA A 96 0.89 9.35 -11.32
C ALA A 96 1.04 10.82 -10.94
N ILE A 97 2.29 11.30 -10.78
CA ILE A 97 2.58 12.71 -10.45
C ILE A 97 2.01 13.63 -11.53
N ARG A 98 2.28 13.34 -12.81
CA ARG A 98 1.79 14.16 -13.93
C ARG A 98 0.27 14.22 -13.99
N ARG A 99 -0.42 13.13 -13.62
CA ARG A 99 -1.89 13.08 -13.61
C ARG A 99 -2.50 13.78 -12.41
N TYR A 100 -1.86 13.74 -11.24
CA TYR A 100 -2.48 14.24 -10.01
C TYR A 100 -2.56 15.78 -9.95
N LEU A 101 -1.53 16.49 -10.41
CA LEU A 101 -1.48 17.96 -10.27
C LEU A 101 -2.68 18.70 -10.89
N PRO A 102 -3.12 18.40 -12.13
CA PRO A 102 -4.34 19.00 -12.68
C PRO A 102 -5.60 18.71 -11.84
N HIS A 103 -5.73 17.49 -11.32
CA HIS A 103 -6.85 17.11 -10.46
C HIS A 103 -6.84 17.86 -9.13
N ALA A 104 -5.67 18.01 -8.50
CA ALA A 104 -5.52 18.77 -7.26
C ALA A 104 -5.94 20.24 -7.44
N LYS A 105 -5.49 20.89 -8.55
CA LYS A 105 -5.91 22.26 -8.88
C LYS A 105 -7.42 22.38 -9.06
N ALA A 106 -8.02 21.48 -9.83
CA ALA A 106 -9.46 21.48 -10.09
C ALA A 106 -10.28 21.26 -8.81
N SER A 107 -9.85 20.33 -7.96
CA SER A 107 -10.51 20.03 -6.68
C SER A 107 -10.46 21.23 -5.72
N LEU A 108 -9.29 21.87 -5.54
CA LEU A 108 -9.18 23.05 -4.68
C LEU A 108 -10.01 24.22 -5.20
N LYS A 109 -10.04 24.44 -6.52
CA LYS A 109 -10.87 25.48 -7.12
C LYS A 109 -12.36 25.24 -6.86
N HIS A 110 -12.82 24.01 -7.02
CA HIS A 110 -14.21 23.64 -6.73
C HIS A 110 -14.58 23.92 -5.26
N ASP A 111 -13.72 23.50 -4.33
CA ASP A 111 -13.88 23.75 -2.90
C ASP A 111 -13.91 25.25 -2.57
N TYR A 112 -13.04 26.04 -3.21
CA TYR A 112 -13.04 27.50 -3.07
C TYR A 112 -14.37 28.11 -3.46
N ASP A 113 -14.85 27.75 -4.65
CA ASP A 113 -16.05 28.33 -5.24
C ASP A 113 -17.29 27.94 -4.43
N LYS A 114 -17.30 26.73 -3.84
CA LYS A 114 -18.32 26.27 -2.90
C LYS A 114 -18.31 27.09 -1.59
N ILE A 115 -17.15 27.27 -0.97
CA ILE A 115 -17.04 28.06 0.27
C ILE A 115 -17.46 29.52 0.02
N ARG A 116 -17.09 30.05 -1.15
CA ARG A 116 -17.45 31.40 -1.59
C ARG A 116 -18.94 31.55 -1.83
N SER A 117 -19.61 30.57 -2.45
CA SER A 117 -21.06 30.60 -2.66
C SER A 117 -21.85 30.51 -1.35
N GLU A 118 -21.28 29.87 -0.33
CA GLU A 118 -21.78 29.86 1.05
C GLU A 118 -21.50 31.16 1.83
N GLY A 119 -20.91 32.18 1.18
CA GLY A 119 -20.66 33.50 1.77
C GLY A 119 -19.42 33.58 2.67
N LYS A 120 -18.59 32.52 2.69
CA LYS A 120 -17.33 32.48 3.46
C LYS A 120 -16.14 32.65 2.51
N VAL A 121 -15.03 33.19 3.01
CA VAL A 121 -13.80 33.33 2.22
C VAL A 121 -12.66 32.64 2.96
N ASP A 122 -12.08 31.61 2.33
CA ASP A 122 -10.86 30.98 2.81
C ASP A 122 -9.64 31.69 2.20
N PHE A 123 -8.98 32.54 3.00
CA PHE A 123 -7.82 33.32 2.57
C PHE A 123 -6.61 32.47 2.22
N ARG A 124 -6.42 31.31 2.88
CA ARG A 124 -5.32 30.39 2.59
C ARG A 124 -5.49 29.80 1.20
N LEU A 125 -6.71 29.36 0.90
CA LEU A 125 -7.01 28.74 -0.38
C LEU A 125 -7.05 29.77 -1.53
N ALA A 126 -7.54 30.99 -1.26
CA ALA A 126 -7.42 32.10 -2.19
C ALA A 126 -5.95 32.46 -2.51
N GLY A 127 -5.06 32.38 -1.52
CA GLY A 127 -3.63 32.62 -1.71
C GLY A 127 -2.98 31.57 -2.62
N ILE A 128 -3.23 30.29 -2.34
CA ILE A 128 -2.68 29.16 -3.12
C ILE A 128 -3.17 29.20 -4.58
N LEU A 129 -4.46 29.46 -4.80
CA LEU A 129 -5.03 29.53 -6.15
C LEU A 129 -4.59 30.76 -6.96
N ARG A 130 -4.15 31.83 -6.31
CA ARG A 130 -3.62 33.03 -6.96
C ARG A 130 -2.12 32.96 -7.24
N GLY A 131 -1.41 32.02 -6.62
CA GLY A 131 0.02 31.82 -6.85
C GLY A 131 0.31 31.46 -8.31
N SER A 132 1.47 31.88 -8.81
CA SER A 132 1.97 31.50 -10.13
C SER A 132 2.20 29.99 -10.25
N ASP A 133 2.29 29.47 -11.48
CA ASP A 133 2.61 28.07 -11.79
C ASP A 133 4.09 27.72 -11.54
N THR A 134 4.62 28.13 -10.40
CA THR A 134 5.94 27.75 -9.90
C THR A 134 5.90 26.34 -9.28
N PRO A 135 7.03 25.61 -9.29
CA PRO A 135 7.13 24.29 -8.66
C PRO A 135 6.74 24.29 -7.18
N GLU A 136 7.13 25.33 -6.44
CA GLU A 136 6.82 25.51 -5.02
C GLU A 136 5.31 25.64 -4.78
N ASN A 137 4.63 26.48 -5.56
CA ASN A 137 3.16 26.61 -5.49
C ASN A 137 2.45 25.31 -5.90
N SER A 138 2.98 24.58 -6.89
CA SER A 138 2.43 23.28 -7.29
C SER A 138 2.53 22.26 -6.15
N GLY A 139 3.62 22.28 -5.38
CA GLY A 139 3.75 21.50 -4.14
C GLY A 139 2.71 21.90 -3.11
N GLN A 140 2.51 23.19 -2.86
CA GLN A 140 1.51 23.70 -1.91
C GLN A 140 0.07 23.32 -2.30
N VAL A 141 -0.28 23.39 -3.59
CA VAL A 141 -1.57 22.94 -4.13
C VAL A 141 -1.80 21.47 -3.83
N CYS A 142 -0.84 20.60 -4.15
CA CYS A 142 -0.98 19.17 -3.89
C CYS A 142 -1.12 18.87 -2.39
N MET A 143 -0.31 19.53 -1.56
CA MET A 143 -0.32 19.36 -0.11
C MET A 143 -1.66 19.79 0.50
N GLU A 144 -2.21 20.92 0.07
CA GLU A 144 -3.50 21.40 0.58
C GLU A 144 -4.67 20.51 0.11
N ALA A 145 -4.63 20.03 -1.13
CA ALA A 145 -5.60 19.08 -1.64
C ALA A 145 -5.61 17.80 -0.80
N ILE A 146 -4.44 17.21 -0.56
CA ILE A 146 -4.27 16.02 0.29
C ILE A 146 -4.80 16.27 1.70
N ARG A 147 -4.48 17.42 2.30
CA ARG A 147 -4.92 17.79 3.66
C ARG A 147 -6.45 17.82 3.77
N ARG A 148 -7.14 18.46 2.83
CA ARG A 148 -8.61 18.52 2.81
C ARG A 148 -9.22 17.15 2.53
N GLU A 149 -8.60 16.41 1.64
CA GLU A 149 -8.98 15.05 1.31
C GLU A 149 -8.86 14.09 2.50
N ARG A 150 -7.92 14.32 3.42
CA ARG A 150 -7.81 13.63 4.70
C ARG A 150 -9.03 13.92 5.59
N GLU A 151 -9.34 15.20 5.80
CA GLU A 151 -10.48 15.64 6.63
C GLU A 151 -11.81 15.04 6.14
N GLN A 152 -12.03 15.01 4.83
CA GLN A 152 -13.25 14.47 4.24
C GLN A 152 -13.38 12.95 4.36
N ARG A 153 -12.26 12.21 4.30
CA ARG A 153 -12.27 10.74 4.26
C ARG A 153 -12.18 10.06 5.61
N VAL A 154 -11.72 10.76 6.66
CA VAL A 154 -11.65 10.16 8.00
C VAL A 154 -13.02 9.68 8.48
N GLU A 155 -14.08 10.46 8.24
CA GLU A 155 -15.43 10.06 8.62
C GLU A 155 -15.94 8.87 7.80
N SER A 156 -15.60 8.79 6.51
CA SER A 156 -16.00 7.65 5.68
C SER A 156 -15.31 6.34 6.10
N ILE A 157 -14.08 6.43 6.61
CA ILE A 157 -13.30 5.28 7.10
C ILE A 157 -13.91 4.68 8.37
N LYS A 158 -14.44 5.50 9.29
CA LYS A 158 -15.10 5.02 10.52
C LYS A 158 -16.23 4.03 10.19
N CYS A 159 -17.00 4.32 9.15
CA CYS A 159 -18.14 3.53 8.69
C CYS A 159 -17.79 2.43 7.66
N LEU A 160 -16.51 2.12 7.42
CA LEU A 160 -16.11 1.03 6.52
C LEU A 160 -16.56 -0.32 7.09
N GLY A 161 -17.47 -1.00 6.37
CA GLY A 161 -17.91 -2.37 6.64
C GLY A 161 -16.86 -3.40 6.24
N LEU A 162 -16.82 -4.52 6.98
CA LEU A 162 -15.79 -5.56 6.86
C LEU A 162 -16.38 -6.92 6.46
N GLU A 163 -17.68 -7.01 6.16
CA GLU A 163 -18.39 -8.31 6.05
C GLU A 163 -17.94 -9.17 4.86
N HIS A 164 -17.30 -8.56 3.85
CA HIS A 164 -16.87 -9.23 2.62
C HIS A 164 -15.37 -9.58 2.61
N LEU A 165 -14.67 -9.32 3.71
CA LEU A 165 -13.24 -9.57 3.85
C LEU A 165 -12.98 -10.95 4.45
N THR A 166 -11.88 -11.58 4.04
CA THR A 166 -11.35 -12.77 4.70
C THR A 166 -10.86 -12.46 6.11
N GLY A 167 -10.59 -13.49 6.92
CA GLY A 167 -10.08 -13.30 8.29
C GLY A 167 -8.78 -12.50 8.34
N HIS A 168 -7.84 -12.79 7.43
CA HIS A 168 -6.57 -12.04 7.36
C HIS A 168 -6.77 -10.60 6.92
N GLU A 169 -7.60 -10.37 5.90
CA GLU A 169 -7.90 -9.03 5.40
C GLU A 169 -8.55 -8.16 6.48
N THR A 170 -9.50 -8.75 7.21
CA THR A 170 -10.19 -8.09 8.32
C THR A 170 -9.20 -7.61 9.37
N CYS A 171 -8.28 -8.48 9.82
CA CYS A 171 -7.26 -8.10 10.82
C CYS A 171 -6.37 -6.93 10.35
N VAL A 172 -5.95 -6.93 9.07
CA VAL A 172 -5.11 -5.85 8.52
C VAL A 172 -5.90 -4.54 8.42
N VAL A 173 -7.15 -4.60 7.94
CA VAL A 173 -8.00 -3.41 7.75
C VAL A 173 -8.44 -2.83 9.09
N GLU A 174 -8.76 -3.64 10.10
CA GLU A 174 -9.08 -3.17 11.45
C GLU A 174 -7.90 -2.47 12.11
N ALA A 175 -6.71 -3.05 12.00
CA ALA A 175 -5.48 -2.42 12.51
C ALA A 175 -5.22 -1.07 11.82
N ALA A 176 -5.45 -0.99 10.50
CA ALA A 176 -5.32 0.25 9.74
C ALA A 176 -6.38 1.30 10.14
N LYS A 177 -7.64 0.91 10.36
CA LYS A 177 -8.69 1.81 10.88
C LYS A 177 -8.30 2.38 12.22
N THR A 178 -7.82 1.52 13.13
CA THR A 178 -7.37 1.92 14.47
C THR A 178 -6.19 2.88 14.41
N TYR A 179 -5.24 2.61 13.52
CA TYR A 179 -4.11 3.50 13.27
C TYR A 179 -4.55 4.88 12.76
N VAL A 180 -5.48 4.95 11.80
CA VAL A 180 -5.99 6.24 11.30
C VAL A 180 -6.68 7.03 12.40
N ILE A 181 -7.59 6.39 13.15
CA ILE A 181 -8.37 7.05 14.20
C ILE A 181 -7.45 7.59 15.31
N SER A 182 -6.44 6.82 15.72
CA SER A 182 -5.50 7.25 16.78
C SER A 182 -4.50 8.33 16.35
N ARG A 183 -4.31 8.56 15.04
CA ARG A 183 -3.31 9.49 14.51
C ARG A 183 -3.90 10.72 13.83
N VAL A 184 -5.22 10.81 13.70
CA VAL A 184 -5.86 11.90 12.96
C VAL A 184 -5.73 13.25 13.67
N ASP A 185 -5.79 13.25 15.01
CA ASP A 185 -5.73 14.49 15.80
C ASP A 185 -4.31 15.10 15.81
N ASP A 186 -3.28 14.25 15.70
CA ASP A 186 -1.86 14.62 15.62
C ASP A 186 -1.30 14.47 14.19
N ALA A 187 -2.15 14.65 13.18
CA ALA A 187 -1.77 14.33 11.82
C ALA A 187 -0.66 15.28 11.28
N PRO A 188 0.43 14.74 10.70
CA PRO A 188 1.51 15.56 10.15
C PRO A 188 1.03 16.54 9.08
N LYS A 189 1.71 17.70 8.97
CA LYS A 189 1.46 18.67 7.90
C LYS A 189 1.89 18.13 6.53
N ASP A 190 2.91 17.28 6.52
CA ASP A 190 3.44 16.66 5.31
C ASP A 190 2.74 15.35 4.97
N PHE A 191 2.79 14.97 3.69
CA PHE A 191 2.23 13.71 3.21
C PHE A 191 3.06 12.55 3.74
N GLY A 192 2.38 11.53 4.27
CA GLY A 192 3.06 10.36 4.80
C GLY A 192 2.19 9.11 4.82
N THR A 193 2.60 8.13 5.64
CA THR A 193 1.92 6.84 5.77
C THR A 193 0.44 6.99 6.12
N LEU A 194 0.09 7.98 6.97
CA LEU A 194 -1.30 8.23 7.35
C LEU A 194 -2.20 8.53 6.14
N ASP A 195 -1.78 9.44 5.26
CA ASP A 195 -2.54 9.79 4.07
C ASP A 195 -2.64 8.61 3.10
N LEU A 196 -1.55 7.87 2.91
CA LEU A 196 -1.53 6.69 2.06
C LEU A 196 -2.53 5.64 2.57
N VAL A 197 -2.53 5.35 3.86
CA VAL A 197 -3.47 4.39 4.47
C VAL A 197 -4.91 4.87 4.33
N ILE A 198 -5.19 6.16 4.56
CA ILE A 198 -6.52 6.75 4.34
C ILE A 198 -6.99 6.55 2.89
N ARG A 199 -6.10 6.76 1.92
CA ARG A 199 -6.44 6.56 0.49
C ARG A 199 -6.73 5.13 0.14
N LEU A 200 -5.92 4.21 0.66
CA LEU A 200 -6.12 2.79 0.41
C LEU A 200 -7.41 2.29 1.07
N LEU A 201 -7.76 2.77 2.26
CA LEU A 201 -9.04 2.44 2.91
C LEU A 201 -10.24 3.02 2.16
N ASP A 202 -10.15 4.25 1.66
CA ASP A 202 -11.21 4.84 0.83
C ASP A 202 -11.36 4.10 -0.51
N LEU A 203 -10.24 3.74 -1.14
CA LEU A 203 -10.24 2.91 -2.35
C LEU A 203 -10.87 1.53 -2.09
N LEU A 204 -10.52 0.88 -0.98
CA LEU A 204 -11.12 -0.39 -0.57
C LEU A 204 -12.64 -0.24 -0.42
N ARG A 205 -13.10 0.83 0.24
CA ARG A 205 -14.53 1.12 0.37
C ARG A 205 -15.23 1.21 -0.98
N LEU A 206 -14.63 1.92 -1.93
CA LEU A 206 -15.19 2.09 -3.27
C LEU A 206 -15.24 0.76 -4.02
N VAL A 207 -14.18 -0.05 -3.95
CA VAL A 207 -14.14 -1.37 -4.59
C VAL A 207 -15.18 -2.31 -4.00
N LEU A 208 -15.33 -2.37 -2.67
CA LEU A 208 -16.35 -3.18 -2.01
C LEU A 208 -17.78 -2.77 -2.42
N VAL A 209 -18.05 -1.47 -2.57
CA VAL A 209 -19.34 -0.97 -3.07
C VAL A 209 -19.57 -1.33 -4.54
N LEU A 210 -18.52 -1.30 -5.37
CA LEU A 210 -18.63 -1.67 -6.79
C LEU A 210 -18.82 -3.17 -6.97
N GLU A 211 -18.10 -3.99 -6.22
CA GLU A 211 -18.23 -5.46 -6.26
C GLU A 211 -19.61 -5.91 -5.76
N SER A 212 -20.12 -5.35 -4.66
CA SER A 212 -21.47 -5.64 -4.16
C SER A 212 -22.59 -5.22 -5.11
N ARG A 213 -22.35 -4.23 -5.99
CA ARG A 213 -23.30 -3.78 -7.02
C ARG A 213 -23.18 -4.54 -8.34
N SER A 214 -22.08 -5.25 -8.58
CA SER A 214 -21.86 -6.04 -9.79
C SER A 214 -22.43 -7.45 -9.64
N SER A 215 -23.75 -7.54 -9.46
CA SER A 215 -24.49 -8.81 -9.56
C SER A 215 -24.57 -9.23 -11.04
N GLY A 216 -23.52 -9.91 -11.53
CA GLY A 216 -23.48 -10.38 -12.93
C GLY A 216 -22.13 -10.82 -13.52
N GLY A 217 -21.06 -10.95 -12.72
CA GLY A 217 -19.80 -11.57 -13.17
C GLY A 217 -18.88 -10.70 -14.03
N ALA A 218 -19.31 -9.51 -14.45
CA ALA A 218 -18.42 -8.49 -15.00
C ALA A 218 -17.96 -7.56 -13.87
N SER A 219 -16.74 -7.74 -13.37
CA SER A 219 -16.16 -6.76 -12.45
C SER A 219 -15.99 -5.43 -13.19
N ALA A 220 -16.66 -4.38 -12.72
CA ALA A 220 -16.51 -3.01 -13.25
C ALA A 220 -15.14 -2.39 -12.89
N VAL A 221 -14.31 -3.14 -12.15
CA VAL A 221 -13.03 -2.72 -11.61
C VAL A 221 -11.92 -3.42 -12.41
N SER A 222 -10.91 -2.65 -12.85
CA SER A 222 -9.75 -3.22 -13.55
C SER A 222 -9.10 -4.32 -12.69
N SER A 223 -8.59 -5.38 -13.34
CA SER A 223 -7.93 -6.54 -12.70
C SER A 223 -6.83 -6.18 -11.69
N ASN A 224 -6.30 -4.96 -11.75
CA ASN A 224 -5.24 -4.49 -10.86
C ASN A 224 -5.78 -3.96 -9.51
N PHE A 225 -7.08 -3.67 -9.40
CA PHE A 225 -7.73 -3.09 -8.23
C PHE A 225 -8.65 -4.11 -7.54
N THR A 226 -8.06 -5.23 -7.10
CA THR A 226 -8.76 -6.22 -6.27
C THR A 226 -8.70 -5.84 -4.80
N VAL A 227 -9.66 -6.33 -4.00
CA VAL A 227 -9.66 -6.21 -2.54
C VAL A 227 -8.31 -6.64 -1.95
N GLU A 228 -7.84 -7.83 -2.33
CA GLU A 228 -6.57 -8.42 -1.87
C GLU A 228 -5.38 -7.47 -2.12
N ASN A 229 -5.24 -6.93 -3.34
CA ASN A 229 -4.13 -6.02 -3.67
C ASN A 229 -4.17 -4.73 -2.85
N ILE A 230 -5.36 -4.19 -2.59
CA ILE A 230 -5.51 -2.98 -1.79
C ILE A 230 -5.12 -3.26 -0.34
N VAL A 231 -5.56 -4.40 0.22
CA VAL A 231 -5.21 -4.80 1.58
C VAL A 231 -3.71 -5.11 1.72
N LEU A 232 -3.09 -5.74 0.72
CA LEU A 232 -1.63 -5.90 0.66
C LEU A 232 -0.91 -4.55 0.62
N GLY A 233 -1.46 -3.56 -0.10
CA GLY A 233 -0.98 -2.19 -0.10
C GLY A 233 -1.06 -1.55 1.29
N ILE A 234 -2.17 -1.74 2.01
CA ILE A 234 -2.35 -1.27 3.39
C ILE A 234 -1.30 -1.93 4.31
N GLY A 235 -1.17 -3.25 4.22
CA GLY A 235 -0.20 -4.00 5.01
C GLY A 235 1.25 -3.58 4.74
N ASN A 236 1.62 -3.33 3.48
CA ASN A 236 2.94 -2.80 3.14
C ASN A 236 3.15 -1.38 3.71
N ALA A 237 2.14 -0.50 3.66
CA ALA A 237 2.25 0.84 4.25
C ALA A 237 2.44 0.79 5.78
N MET A 238 1.75 -0.14 6.44
CA MET A 238 1.75 -0.28 7.90
C MET A 238 2.97 -1.03 8.46
N TYR A 239 3.34 -2.16 7.85
CA TYR A 239 4.22 -3.15 8.47
C TYR A 239 5.57 -3.30 7.76
N ARG A 240 5.82 -2.60 6.65
CA ARG A 240 7.09 -2.71 5.90
C ARG A 240 8.33 -2.51 6.76
N SER A 241 8.31 -1.49 7.63
CA SER A 241 9.44 -1.18 8.50
C SER A 241 9.61 -2.22 9.61
N GLU A 242 8.50 -2.66 10.21
CA GLU A 242 8.49 -3.71 11.24
C GLU A 242 9.06 -5.03 10.68
N LEU A 243 8.66 -5.38 9.46
CA LEU A 243 9.06 -6.60 8.79
C LEU A 243 10.42 -6.50 8.10
N GLY A 244 11.05 -5.31 8.05
CA GLY A 244 12.35 -5.12 7.41
C GLY A 244 12.33 -5.33 5.89
N LEU A 245 11.22 -5.01 5.22
CA LEU A 245 11.04 -5.20 3.76
C LEU A 245 11.66 -4.05 2.93
N HIS A 246 12.75 -3.45 3.41
CA HIS A 246 13.43 -2.37 2.70
C HIS A 246 14.27 -2.89 1.54
N MET A 247 14.27 -2.18 0.41
CA MET A 247 15.07 -2.53 -0.78
C MET A 247 16.57 -2.57 -0.51
N SER A 248 17.04 -1.79 0.46
CA SER A 248 18.46 -1.63 0.79
C SER A 248 19.06 -2.85 1.50
N SER A 249 18.23 -3.76 2.03
CA SER A 249 18.64 -4.84 2.93
C SER A 249 19.53 -5.91 2.27
N LEU A 250 19.41 -6.11 0.96
CA LEU A 250 20.17 -7.14 0.25
C LEU A 250 21.66 -6.78 0.04
N ARG A 251 22.02 -5.49 0.04
CA ARG A 251 23.45 -5.11 -0.09
C ARG A 251 24.27 -5.40 1.18
N LEU A 252 23.62 -5.58 2.33
CA LEU A 252 24.28 -5.78 3.64
C LEU A 252 24.49 -7.26 4.02
N ALA A 253 23.84 -8.21 3.35
CA ALA A 253 24.08 -9.64 3.59
C ALA A 253 25.46 -10.12 3.11
N ARG A 254 26.25 -9.27 2.43
CA ARG A 254 27.62 -9.55 1.97
C ARG A 254 28.73 -9.21 2.98
N VAL A 255 28.43 -8.69 4.18
CA VAL A 255 29.49 -8.25 5.12
C VAL A 255 29.94 -9.32 6.12
N ASN A 256 29.24 -10.46 6.23
CA ASN A 256 29.72 -11.57 7.07
C ASN A 256 29.96 -12.83 6.22
N LYS A 257 31.08 -12.83 5.50
CA LYS A 257 31.80 -14.04 5.10
C LYS A 257 33.13 -14.07 5.84
#